data_AF-A0A533SZH2-F1
#
_entry.id   AF-A0A533SZH2-F1
#
_cell.length_a   1.000
_cell.length_b   1.000
_cell.length_c   1.000
_cell.angle_alpha   90.00
_cell.angle_beta   90.00
_cell.angle_gamma   90.00
#
_symmetry.space_group_name_H-M   'P 1'
#
loop_
_entity.id
_entity.type
_entity.pdbx_description
1 polymer ?
#
loop_
_entity_poly.entity_id
_entity_poly.type
_entity_poly.pdbx_seq_one_letter_code
_entity_poly.pdbx_strand_id
1 'polypeptide(L)'
;MDELAGERMTRADAGLIRREFENTARLMRYACRRGLGLLAGGNPDGDPAFHDDLAAFLEEYRALWLARSRPGGLKDSSRRFDLLLSRG
;
A
#
# COMPACT_ATOMS: atom_id res chain seq x y z
N MET A 1 -11.62 -4.52 -5.90
CA MET A 1 -11.71 -5.97 -5.67
C MET A 1 -11.90 -6.15 -4.18
N ASP A 2 -13.01 -6.77 -3.79
CA ASP A 2 -13.34 -7.11 -2.40
C ASP A 2 -12.74 -8.50 -2.11
N GLU A 3 -11.42 -8.54 -1.93
CA GLU A 3 -10.63 -9.77 -1.73
C GLU A 3 -10.98 -10.47 -0.41
N LEU A 4 -11.72 -9.78 0.48
CA LEU A 4 -12.15 -10.27 1.79
C LEU A 4 -13.67 -10.46 1.90
N ALA A 5 -14.40 -10.47 0.77
CA ALA A 5 -15.87 -10.55 0.76
C ALA A 5 -16.46 -11.77 1.51
N GLY A 6 -15.68 -12.86 1.68
CA GLY A 6 -16.08 -14.08 2.40
C GLY A 6 -15.63 -14.17 3.86
N GLU A 7 -14.95 -13.15 4.37
CA GLU A 7 -14.41 -13.09 5.73
C GLU A 7 -15.56 -12.89 6.76
N ARG A 8 -15.45 -13.48 7.96
CA ARG A 8 -16.53 -13.53 8.98
C ARG A 8 -16.11 -12.99 10.36
N MET A 9 -15.28 -11.96 10.40
CA MET A 9 -14.78 -11.36 11.64
C MET A 9 -15.90 -10.59 12.35
N THR A 10 -16.11 -10.92 13.62
CA THR A 10 -17.17 -10.36 14.48
C THR A 10 -16.68 -9.31 15.47
N ARG A 11 -15.41 -8.88 15.35
CA ARG A 11 -14.84 -7.84 16.22
C ARG A 11 -15.39 -6.47 15.87
N ALA A 12 -15.43 -5.57 16.86
CA ALA A 12 -15.88 -4.19 16.66
C ALA A 12 -15.02 -3.41 15.65
N ASP A 13 -13.73 -3.75 15.52
CA ASP A 13 -12.77 -3.14 14.60
C ASP A 13 -12.62 -3.90 13.27
N ALA A 14 -13.50 -4.88 12.98
CA ALA A 14 -13.38 -5.73 11.80
C ALA A 14 -13.29 -4.96 10.47
N GLY A 15 -14.05 -3.87 10.33
CA GLY A 15 -13.98 -3.01 9.13
C GLY A 15 -12.61 -2.36 8.93
N LEU A 16 -11.96 -1.93 10.02
CA LEU A 16 -10.60 -1.38 9.95
C LEU A 16 -9.60 -2.46 9.56
N ILE A 17 -9.68 -3.64 10.18
CA ILE A 17 -8.79 -4.77 9.89
C ILE A 17 -8.90 -5.19 8.42
N ARG A 18 -10.11 -5.26 7.85
CA ARG A 18 -10.27 -5.60 6.42
C ARG A 18 -9.54 -4.63 5.51
N ARG A 19 -9.70 -3.32 5.74
CA ARG A 19 -8.97 -2.29 4.98
C ARG A 19 -7.45 -2.42 5.12
N GLU A 20 -6.95 -2.74 6.30
CA GLU A 20 -5.52 -2.99 6.52
C GLU A 20 -5.00 -4.17 5.68
N PHE A 21 -5.75 -5.27 5.66
CA PHE A 21 -5.40 -6.44 4.85
C PHE A 21 -5.47 -6.16 3.35
N GLU A 22 -6.52 -5.48 2.89
CA GLU A 22 -6.65 -5.08 1.48
C GLU A 22 -5.51 -4.16 1.03
N ASN A 23 -5.18 -3.15 1.85
CA ASN A 23 -4.08 -2.25 1.52
C ASN A 23 -2.71 -2.96 1.54
N THR A 24 -2.53 -3.92 2.46
CA THR A 24 -1.34 -4.78 2.49
C THR A 24 -1.27 -5.67 1.25
N ALA A 25 -2.39 -6.26 0.82
CA ALA A 25 -2.46 -7.05 -0.39
C ALA A 25 -2.14 -6.22 -1.65
N ARG A 26 -2.59 -4.97 -1.70
CA ARG A 26 -2.22 -4.00 -2.75
C ARG A 26 -0.70 -3.77 -2.78
N LEU A 27 -0.08 -3.52 -1.63
CA LEU A 27 1.38 -3.34 -1.53
C LEU A 27 2.15 -4.58 -1.98
N MET A 28 1.72 -5.78 -1.56
CA MET A 28 2.38 -7.03 -1.96
C MET A 28 2.30 -7.24 -3.48
N ARG A 29 1.14 -7.01 -4.09
CA ARG A 29 0.97 -7.08 -5.55
C ARG A 29 1.85 -6.07 -6.27
N TYR A 30 1.90 -4.82 -5.79
CA TYR A 30 2.80 -3.79 -6.31
C TYR A 30 4.27 -4.24 -6.24
N ALA A 31 4.72 -4.74 -5.08
CA ALA A 31 6.09 -5.17 -4.87
C ALA A 31 6.49 -6.33 -5.80
N CYS A 32 5.62 -7.32 -5.98
CA CYS A 32 5.83 -8.42 -6.92
C CYS A 32 5.93 -7.94 -8.36
N ARG A 33 4.99 -7.11 -8.82
CA ARG A 33 5.01 -6.53 -10.18
C ARG A 33 6.28 -5.73 -10.43
N ARG A 34 6.69 -4.91 -9.46
CA ARG A 34 7.90 -4.08 -9.55
C ARG A 34 9.15 -4.96 -9.61
N GLY A 35 9.24 -5.98 -8.77
CA GLY A 35 10.34 -6.95 -8.76
C GLY A 35 10.48 -7.70 -10.08
N LEU A 36 9.36 -8.18 -10.64
CA LEU A 36 9.35 -8.84 -11.96
C LEU A 36 9.80 -7.90 -13.08
N GLY A 37 9.36 -6.64 -13.07
CA GLY A 37 9.80 -5.64 -14.05
C GLY A 37 11.30 -5.38 -14.00
N LEU A 38 11.87 -5.29 -12.80
CA LEU A 38 13.32 -5.16 -12.61
C LEU A 38 14.10 -6.39 -13.09
N LEU A 39 13.62 -7.60 -12.78
CA LEU A 39 14.25 -8.84 -13.22
C LEU A 39 14.22 -9.00 -14.75
N ALA A 40 13.20 -8.45 -15.41
CA ALA A 40 13.11 -8.39 -16.86
C ALA A 40 14.01 -7.31 -17.50
N GLY A 41 14.80 -6.56 -16.70
CA GLY A 41 15.67 -5.48 -17.18
C GLY A 41 14.94 -4.17 -17.50
N GLY A 42 13.67 -4.03 -17.09
CA GLY A 42 12.88 -2.83 -17.29
C GLY A 42 13.10 -1.76 -16.21
N ASN A 43 12.46 -0.61 -16.39
CA ASN A 43 12.41 0.49 -15.42
C ASN A 43 10.97 0.72 -14.93
N PRO A 44 10.44 -0.10 -13.99
CA PRO A 44 9.08 0.06 -13.49
C PRO A 44 8.87 1.37 -12.72
N ASP A 45 9.93 1.98 -12.19
CA ASP A 45 9.83 3.25 -11.46
C ASP A 45 9.52 4.43 -12.38
N GLY A 46 9.74 4.29 -13.70
CA GLY A 46 9.36 5.29 -14.70
C GLY A 46 7.99 5.04 -15.34
N ASP A 47 7.24 4.02 -14.92
CA ASP A 47 5.90 3.73 -15.44
C ASP A 47 4.84 4.47 -14.60
N PRO A 48 4.04 5.38 -15.19
CA PRO A 48 2.98 6.10 -14.49
C PRO A 48 1.99 5.18 -13.77
N ALA A 49 1.70 3.99 -14.31
CA ALA A 49 0.77 3.06 -13.68
C ALA A 49 1.31 2.49 -12.36
N PHE A 50 2.64 2.34 -12.24
CA PHE A 50 3.27 1.94 -10.97
C PHE A 50 3.26 3.09 -9.97
N HIS A 51 3.42 4.32 -10.44
CA HIS A 51 3.35 5.51 -9.61
C HIS A 51 1.95 5.67 -8.99
N ASP A 52 0.91 5.58 -9.82
CA ASP A 52 -0.50 5.66 -9.40
C ASP A 52 -0.85 4.56 -8.38
N ASP A 53 -0.42 3.32 -8.62
CA ASP A 53 -0.65 2.19 -7.71
C ASP A 53 0.01 2.42 -6.33
N LEU A 54 1.24 2.94 -6.32
CA LEU A 54 1.95 3.24 -5.08
C LEU A 54 1.34 4.43 -4.35
N ALA A 55 0.92 5.47 -5.08
CA ALA A 55 0.25 6.64 -4.52
C ALA A 55 -1.06 6.25 -3.83
N ALA A 56 -1.88 5.41 -4.47
CA ALA A 56 -3.13 4.89 -3.90
C ALA A 56 -2.88 4.06 -2.63
N PHE A 57 -1.84 3.21 -2.62
CA PHE A 57 -1.44 2.50 -1.40
C PHE A 57 -1.05 3.46 -0.27
N LEU A 58 -0.24 4.47 -0.59
CA LEU A 58 0.33 5.38 0.42
C LEU A 58 -0.74 6.30 1.02
N GLU A 59 -1.71 6.74 0.23
CA GLU A 59 -2.88 7.48 0.69
C GLU A 59 -3.67 6.66 1.72
N GLU A 60 -4.05 5.42 1.39
CA GLU A 60 -4.80 4.55 2.29
C GLU A 60 -3.96 4.16 3.52
N TYR A 61 -2.65 3.97 3.36
CA TYR A 61 -1.75 3.70 4.49
C TYR A 61 -1.74 4.84 5.52
N ARG A 62 -1.72 6.09 5.05
CA ARG A 62 -1.80 7.27 5.92
C ARG A 62 -3.15 7.35 6.63
N ALA A 63 -4.24 7.09 5.91
CA ALA A 63 -5.59 7.06 6.48
C ALA A 63 -5.74 5.98 7.58
N LEU A 64 -5.24 4.76 7.31
CA LEU A 64 -5.24 3.66 8.27
C LEU A 64 -4.37 3.94 9.50
N TRP A 65 -3.19 4.54 9.31
CA TRP A 65 -2.32 4.93 10.41
C TRP A 65 -3.03 5.89 11.38
N LEU A 66 -3.68 6.93 10.84
CA LEU A 66 -4.40 7.91 11.67
C LEU A 66 -5.60 7.30 12.41
N ALA A 67 -6.20 6.24 11.85
CA ALA A 67 -7.30 5.53 12.48
C ALA A 67 -6.88 4.63 13.66
N ARG A 68 -5.61 4.21 13.75
CA ARG A 68 -5.15 3.19 14.71
C ARG A 68 -4.00 3.62 15.61
N SER A 69 -3.12 4.47 15.09
CA SER A 69 -1.83 4.81 15.68
C SER A 69 -1.78 6.27 16.08
N ARG A 70 -0.87 6.61 17.01
CA ARG A 70 -0.56 8.01 17.31
C ARG A 70 0.11 8.65 16.08
N PRO A 71 -0.01 9.97 15.86
CA PRO A 71 0.53 10.63 14.67
C PRO A 71 2.06 10.47 14.49
N GLY A 72 2.79 10.29 15.61
CA GLY A 72 4.22 10.03 15.60
C GLY A 72 4.59 8.74 14.86
N GLY A 73 5.70 8.75 14.12
CA GLY A 73 6.19 7.59 13.37
C GLY A 73 5.70 7.48 11.93
N LEU A 74 4.57 8.10 11.56
CA LEU A 74 4.04 8.04 10.20
C LEU A 74 5.04 8.54 9.15
N LYS A 75 5.71 9.66 9.43
CA LYS A 75 6.73 10.25 8.54
C LYS A 75 7.87 9.27 8.27
N ASP A 76 8.36 8.60 9.31
CA ASP A 76 9.48 7.67 9.17
C ASP A 76 9.07 6.39 8.45
N SER A 77 7.86 5.89 8.73
CA SER A 77 7.29 4.71 8.08
C SER A 77 6.95 4.94 6.59
N SER A 78 6.51 6.14 6.22
CA SER A 78 6.18 6.48 4.82
C SER A 78 7.37 6.91 3.96
N ARG A 79 8.47 7.35 4.57
CA ARG A 79 9.63 7.95 3.89
C ARG A 79 10.13 7.20 2.66
N ARG A 80 10.20 5.85 2.72
CA ARG A 80 10.71 5.06 1.58
C ARG A 80 9.75 5.08 0.39
N PHE A 81 8.45 5.12 0.64
CA PHE A 81 7.44 5.21 -0.42
C PHE A 81 7.41 6.61 -1.01
N ASP A 82 7.54 7.65 -0.18
CA ASP A 82 7.64 9.04 -0.65
C ASP A 82 8.84 9.26 -1.58
N LEU A 83 10.02 8.73 -1.21
CA LEU A 83 11.22 8.77 -2.05
C LEU A 83 11.05 8.00 -3.37
N LEU A 84 10.20 6.98 -3.40
CA LEU A 84 9.95 6.21 -4.60
C LEU A 84 8.99 6.95 -5.54
N LEU A 85 7.97 7.62 -4.98
CA LEU A 85 7.09 8.51 -5.74
C LEU A 85 7.82 9.76 -6.27
N SER A 86 8.90 10.20 -5.64
CA SER A 86 9.67 11.35 -6.15
C SER A 86 10.62 11.00 -7.30
N ARG A 87 10.66 9.74 -7.76
CA ARG A 87 11.60 9.26 -8.80
C ARG A 87 11.00 9.15 -10.21
N GLY A 88 9.69 9.39 -10.35
CA GLY A 88 8.98 9.44 -11.62
C GLY A 88 8.99 10.83 -12.24
#